data_AF-A0A536BEF3-F1
#
_entry.id   AF-A0A536BEF3-F1
#
_cell.length_a   1.000
_cell.length_b   1.000
_cell.length_c   1.000
_cell.angle_alpha   90.00
_cell.angle_beta   90.00
_cell.angle_gamma   90.00
#
_symmetry.space_group_name_H-M   'P 1'
#
loop_
_entity.id
_entity.type
_entity.pdbx_description
1 polymer ?
#
loop_
_entity_poly.entity_id
_entity_poly.type
_entity_poly.pdbx_seq_one_letter_code
_entity_poly.pdbx_strand_id
1 'polypeptide(L)'
;MPPYRVAVATSLSGASGQSVPIDGNALFGIRFQNASTVSPSTGAKTYSGAASLKPTTTPLIKEVRLVEDFERVMTWGVGLARLQCPTLLTLGSPVRLVLDFPTPP
;
A
#
# COMPACT_ATOMS: atom_id res chain seq x y z
N MET A 1 -3.07 10.35 -12.05
CA MET A 1 -3.08 9.37 -10.92
C MET A 1 -4.24 8.42 -11.17
N PRO A 2 -4.03 7.09 -11.22
CA PRO A 2 -5.16 6.15 -11.25
C PRO A 2 -6.11 6.39 -10.07
N PRO A 3 -7.43 6.13 -10.20
CA PRO A 3 -8.35 6.27 -9.08
C PRO A 3 -7.86 5.43 -7.89
N TYR A 4 -7.86 6.03 -6.70
CA TYR A 4 -7.39 5.38 -5.49
C TYR A 4 -8.26 5.70 -4.29
N ARG A 5 -8.25 4.80 -3.31
CA ARG A 5 -8.87 4.99 -2.00
C ARG A 5 -7.89 4.59 -0.91
N VAL A 6 -7.70 5.48 0.06
CA VAL A 6 -6.98 5.22 1.30
C VAL A 6 -8.01 5.11 2.42
N ALA A 7 -7.98 4.04 3.20
CA ALA A 7 -8.90 3.87 4.32
C ALA A 7 -8.28 3.05 5.44
N VAL A 8 -8.69 3.33 6.68
CA VAL A 8 -8.43 2.45 7.81
C VAL A 8 -9.11 1.11 7.56
N ALA A 9 -8.44 0.02 7.93
CA ALA A 9 -8.93 -1.34 7.80
C ALA A 9 -8.74 -2.10 9.12
N THR A 10 -9.59 -3.08 9.36
CA THR A 10 -9.42 -4.05 10.46
C THR A 10 -8.71 -5.31 9.98
N SER A 11 -8.88 -5.66 8.71
CA SER A 11 -8.16 -6.71 7.99
C SER A 11 -8.08 -6.37 6.51
N LEU A 12 -7.14 -6.99 5.80
CA LEU A 12 -7.03 -6.92 4.35
C LEU A 12 -6.94 -8.35 3.81
N SER A 13 -7.69 -8.63 2.75
CA SER A 13 -7.68 -9.92 2.07
C SER A 13 -7.13 -9.76 0.66
N GLY A 14 -6.37 -10.76 0.21
CA GLY A 14 -5.90 -10.84 -1.17
C GLY A 14 -7.01 -11.32 -2.12
N ALA A 15 -6.67 -11.49 -3.40
CA ALA A 15 -7.62 -11.89 -4.44
C ALA A 15 -8.35 -13.23 -4.15
N SER A 16 -7.74 -14.13 -3.37
CA SER A 16 -8.35 -15.39 -2.95
C SER A 16 -9.38 -15.25 -1.81
N GLY A 17 -9.59 -14.03 -1.31
CA GLY A 17 -10.40 -13.77 -0.11
C GLY A 17 -9.68 -14.07 1.21
N GLN A 18 -8.51 -14.72 1.16
CA GLN A 18 -7.72 -15.04 2.35
C GLN A 18 -7.09 -13.79 2.95
N SER A 19 -7.10 -13.71 4.28
CA SER A 19 -6.48 -12.62 5.03
C SER A 19 -4.97 -12.58 4.77
N VAL A 20 -4.45 -11.38 4.52
CA VAL A 20 -3.02 -11.11 4.36
C VAL A 20 -2.51 -10.44 5.63
N PRO A 21 -1.70 -11.13 6.46
CA PRO A 21 -1.17 -10.55 7.68
C PRO A 21 -0.14 -9.45 7.35
N ILE A 22 -0.21 -8.36 8.09
CA ILE A 22 0.68 -7.20 7.97
C ILE A 22 1.07 -6.78 9.38
N ASP A 23 2.36 -6.59 9.64
CA ASP A 23 2.87 -6.21 10.96
C ASP A 23 2.33 -4.83 11.38
N GLY A 24 1.82 -4.71 12.60
CA GLY A 24 1.31 -3.47 13.17
C GLY A 24 0.08 -3.67 14.04
N ASN A 25 -0.33 -2.63 14.75
CA ASN A 25 -1.53 -2.59 15.58
C ASN A 25 -2.66 -1.75 14.95
N ALA A 26 -2.37 -1.03 13.87
CA ALA A 26 -3.36 -0.32 13.06
C ALA A 26 -3.02 -0.51 11.58
N LEU A 27 -4.04 -0.49 10.72
CA LEU A 27 -3.89 -0.86 9.31
C LEU A 27 -4.58 0.15 8.41
N PHE A 28 -3.90 0.50 7.32
CA PHE A 28 -4.50 1.19 6.18
C PHE A 28 -4.47 0.31 4.94
N GLY A 29 -5.55 0.31 4.17
CA GLY A 29 -5.60 -0.19 2.80
C GLY A 29 -5.51 0.97 1.80
N ILE A 30 -4.62 0.84 0.83
CA ILE A 30 -4.42 1.76 -0.29
C ILE A 30 -4.78 0.99 -1.55
N ARG A 31 -6.02 1.16 -2.00
CA ARG A 31 -6.56 0.44 -3.15
C ARG A 31 -6.53 1.34 -4.37
N PHE A 32 -5.81 0.93 -5.39
CA PHE A 32 -5.80 1.54 -6.72
C PHE A 32 -6.71 0.74 -7.67
N GLN A 33 -7.43 1.46 -8.52
CA GLN A 33 -8.16 0.91 -9.66
C GLN A 33 -7.38 1.18 -10.94
N ASN A 34 -7.45 0.26 -11.91
CA ASN A 34 -6.73 0.34 -13.17
C ASN A 34 -5.20 0.43 -12.97
N ALA A 35 -4.68 -0.31 -11.98
CA ALA A 35 -3.27 -0.36 -11.64
C ALA A 35 -2.79 -1.82 -11.47
N SER A 36 -1.51 -2.07 -11.75
CA SER A 36 -0.86 -3.37 -11.56
C SER A 36 0.65 -3.24 -11.50
N THR A 37 1.32 -4.19 -10.83
CA THR A 37 2.78 -4.36 -10.81
C THR A 37 3.32 -5.02 -12.09
N VAL A 38 2.44 -5.38 -13.02
CA VAL A 38 2.76 -5.87 -14.36
C VAL A 38 2.05 -5.06 -15.43
N SER A 39 2.67 -4.97 -16.60
CA SER A 39 2.06 -4.40 -17.79
C SER A 39 0.99 -5.37 -18.32
N PRO A 40 -0.28 -4.97 -18.44
CA PRO A 40 -1.34 -5.86 -18.91
C PRO A 40 -1.23 -6.20 -20.41
N SER A 41 -0.46 -5.42 -21.19
CA SER A 41 -0.27 -5.65 -22.62
C SER A 41 0.92 -6.57 -22.93
N THR A 42 1.97 -6.52 -22.11
CA THR A 42 3.22 -7.25 -22.38
C THR A 42 3.55 -8.31 -21.34
N GLY A 43 2.86 -8.33 -20.19
CA GLY A 43 3.18 -9.19 -19.05
C GLY A 43 4.48 -8.82 -18.31
N ALA A 44 5.20 -7.80 -18.78
CA ALA A 44 6.45 -7.37 -18.15
C ALA A 44 6.20 -6.73 -16.78
N LYS A 45 7.04 -7.04 -15.78
CA LYS A 45 6.98 -6.38 -14.47
C LYS A 45 7.24 -4.88 -14.61
N THR A 46 6.33 -4.06 -14.08
CA THR A 46 6.46 -2.60 -13.95
C THR A 46 6.95 -2.20 -12.56
N TYR A 47 6.82 -3.09 -11.58
CA TYR A 47 7.41 -2.97 -10.25
C TYR A 47 8.28 -4.20 -9.94
N SER A 48 9.54 -3.95 -9.59
CA SER A 48 10.54 -4.99 -9.27
C SER A 48 10.97 -4.99 -7.79
N GLY A 49 10.38 -4.13 -6.96
CA GLY A 49 10.68 -4.05 -5.55
C GLY A 49 10.08 -5.21 -4.74
N ALA A 50 10.36 -5.22 -3.44
CA ALA A 50 9.85 -6.23 -2.52
C ALA A 50 8.33 -6.08 -2.31
N ALA A 51 7.61 -7.20 -2.29
CA ALA A 51 6.18 -7.23 -1.97
C ALA A 51 5.89 -6.99 -0.47
N SER A 52 6.90 -7.04 0.40
CA SER A 52 6.82 -6.73 1.83
C SER A 52 8.06 -5.91 2.20
N LEU A 53 7.82 -4.73 2.79
CA LEU A 53 8.83 -3.75 3.17
C LEU A 53 8.67 -3.49 4.66
N LYS A 54 9.72 -3.80 5.44
CA LYS A 54 9.74 -3.59 6.89
C LYS A 54 10.82 -2.57 7.25
N PRO A 55 10.51 -1.26 7.18
CA PRO A 55 11.51 -0.22 7.41
C PRO A 55 11.97 -0.23 8.86
N THR A 56 13.29 -0.16 9.07
CA THR A 56 13.91 -0.06 10.41
C THR A 56 14.15 1.38 10.85
N THR A 57 13.97 2.34 9.95
CA THR A 57 14.27 3.76 10.16
C THR A 57 13.10 4.57 10.71
N THR A 58 11.90 3.99 10.77
CA THR A 58 10.72 4.69 11.29
C THR A 58 10.13 3.93 12.47
N PRO A 59 9.78 4.61 13.58
CA PRO A 59 9.16 3.93 14.72
C PRO A 59 7.69 3.58 14.46
N LEU A 60 7.02 4.31 13.55
CA LEU A 60 5.59 4.23 13.31
C LEU A 60 5.21 3.20 12.23
N ILE A 61 5.86 3.19 11.07
CA ILE A 61 5.55 2.23 10.00
C ILE A 61 6.24 0.91 10.33
N LYS A 62 5.46 -0.17 10.41
CA LYS A 62 5.96 -1.51 10.73
C LYS A 62 6.10 -2.37 9.48
N GLU A 63 5.15 -2.27 8.55
CA GLU A 63 5.23 -2.95 7.28
C GLU A 63 4.43 -2.21 6.20
N VAL A 64 4.93 -2.24 4.97
CA VAL A 64 4.18 -1.92 3.75
C VAL A 64 4.18 -3.16 2.87
N ARG A 65 3.01 -3.68 2.53
CA ARG A 65 2.87 -4.97 1.85
C ARG A 65 1.91 -4.89 0.66
N LEU A 66 2.29 -5.49 -0.46
CA LEU A 66 1.38 -5.73 -1.58
C LEU A 66 0.41 -6.84 -1.16
N VAL A 67 -0.88 -6.49 -1.06
CA VAL A 67 -1.96 -7.38 -0.62
C VAL A 67 -2.62 -8.05 -1.82
N GLU A 68 -2.85 -7.26 -2.87
CA GLU A 68 -3.59 -7.69 -4.06
C GLU A 68 -3.00 -7.03 -5.29
N ASP A 69 -2.90 -7.79 -6.36
CA ASP A 69 -2.64 -7.32 -7.72
C ASP A 69 -3.32 -8.27 -8.69
N PHE A 70 -4.64 -8.09 -8.85
CA PHE A 70 -5.49 -8.96 -9.65
C PHE A 70 -6.55 -8.14 -10.38
N GLU A 71 -6.84 -8.47 -11.65
CA GLU A 71 -7.86 -7.81 -12.46
C GLU A 71 -7.80 -6.26 -12.46
N ARG A 72 -6.57 -5.72 -12.45
CA ARG A 72 -6.27 -4.27 -12.38
C ARG A 72 -6.70 -3.58 -11.08
N VAL A 73 -6.87 -4.36 -10.03
CA VAL A 73 -6.99 -3.90 -8.65
C VAL A 73 -5.66 -4.17 -7.97
N MET A 74 -5.00 -3.09 -7.55
CA MET A 74 -3.77 -3.17 -6.78
C MET A 74 -4.01 -2.61 -5.40
N THR A 75 -3.84 -3.42 -4.36
CA THR A 75 -3.97 -3.00 -2.97
C THR A 75 -2.63 -3.12 -2.26
N TRP A 76 -2.18 -2.01 -1.69
CA TRP A 76 -1.10 -2.01 -0.71
C TRP A 76 -1.68 -1.85 0.70
N GLY A 77 -1.15 -2.59 1.65
CA GLY A 77 -1.45 -2.40 3.06
C GLY A 77 -0.29 -1.71 3.77
N VAL A 78 -0.60 -0.82 4.71
CA VAL A 78 0.38 -0.18 5.59
C VAL A 78 0.02 -0.48 7.03
N GLY A 79 0.87 -1.25 7.70
CA GLY A 79 0.75 -1.56 9.12
C GLY A 79 1.53 -0.55 9.95
N LEU A 80 0.87 -0.03 10.98
CA LEU A 80 1.39 1.02 11.86
C LEU A 80 1.44 0.54 13.31
N ALA A 81 2.41 1.06 14.08
CA ALA A 81 2.54 0.79 15.51
C ALA A 81 1.29 1.23 16.32
N ARG A 82 0.63 2.29 15.85
CA ARG A 82 -0.63 2.85 16.38
C ARG A 82 -1.34 3.57 15.24
N LEU A 83 -2.64 3.80 15.38
CA LEU A 83 -3.39 4.54 14.38
C LEU A 83 -2.89 6.00 14.32
N GLN A 84 -2.52 6.43 13.12
CA GLN A 84 -2.17 7.81 12.81
C GLN A 84 -2.68 8.11 11.41
N CYS A 85 -3.50 9.15 11.25
CA CYS A 85 -3.98 9.54 9.93
C CYS A 85 -2.84 10.20 9.14
N PRO A 86 -2.62 9.80 7.88
CA PRO A 86 -1.61 10.42 7.03
C PRO A 86 -2.12 11.71 6.41
N THR A 87 -1.19 12.61 6.08
CA THR A 87 -1.43 13.61 5.04
C THR A 87 -1.20 12.96 3.67
N LEU A 88 -2.09 13.22 2.73
CA LEU A 88 -1.98 12.68 1.36
C LEU A 88 -1.41 13.72 0.42
N LEU A 89 -0.42 13.32 -0.37
CA LEU A 89 0.14 14.13 -1.45
C LEU A 89 0.21 13.31 -2.73
N THR A 90 -0.19 13.92 -3.85
CA THR A 90 0.01 13.34 -5.18
C THR A 90 1.08 14.13 -5.91
N LEU A 91 2.07 13.42 -6.44
CA LEU A 91 3.17 14.01 -7.21
C LEU A 91 3.05 13.59 -8.67
N GLY A 92 3.49 14.48 -9.57
CA GLY A 92 3.68 14.19 -10.99
C GLY A 92 5.13 13.82 -11.32
N SER A 93 5.34 13.34 -12.55
CA SER A 93 6.64 13.19 -13.21
C SER A 93 7.75 12.51 -12.38
N PRO A 94 7.63 11.21 -12.01
CA PRO A 94 6.55 10.27 -12.28
C PRO A 94 5.40 10.38 -11.27
N VAL A 95 4.24 9.84 -11.64
CA VAL A 95 3.04 9.80 -10.80
C VAL A 95 3.32 9.02 -9.51
N ARG A 96 3.13 9.64 -8.35
CA ARG A 96 3.32 9.02 -7.02
C ARG A 96 2.21 9.43 -6.06
N LEU A 97 1.74 8.48 -5.25
CA LEU A 97 0.90 8.75 -4.08
C LEU A 97 1.80 8.66 -2.85
N VAL A 98 1.81 9.70 -2.04
CA VAL A 98 2.57 9.77 -0.79
C VAL A 98 1.59 9.82 0.37
N LEU A 99 1.80 8.93 1.34
CA LEU A 99 1.13 8.94 2.64
C LEU A 99 2.18 9.35 3.66
N ASP A 100 2.07 10.57 4.18
CA ASP A 100 2.98 11.08 5.21
C ASP A 100 2.34 10.91 6.59
N PHE A 101 2.93 10.05 7.41
CA PHE A 101 2.46 9.77 8.76
C PHE A 101 3.27 10.59 9.76
N PRO A 102 2.67 11.61 10.42
CA PRO A 102 3.41 12.45 11.34
C PRO A 102 3.87 11.63 12.55
N THR A 103 5.17 11.73 12.84
CA THR A 103 5.74 11.25 14.10
C THR A 103 5.94 12.43 15.03
N PRO A 104 5.69 12.27 16.35
CA PRO A 104 6.15 13.25 17.33
C PRO A 104 7.66 13.51 17.15
N PRO A 105 8.13 14.73 17.45
CA PRO A 105 9.56 15.06 17.46
C PRO A 105 10.39 14.12 18.34
#